data_AF-A0A958XHK3-F1
#
_entry.id   AF-A0A958XHK3-F1
#
_cell.length_a   1.000
_cell.length_b   1.000
_cell.length_c   1.000
_cell.angle_alpha   90.00
_cell.angle_beta   90.00
_cell.angle_gamma   90.00
#
_symmetry.space_group_name_H-M   'P 1'
#
loop_
_entity.id
_entity.type
_entity.pdbx_description
1 polymer ?
#
loop_
_entity_poly.entity_id
_entity_poly.type
_entity_poly.pdbx_seq_one_letter_code
_entity_poly.pdbx_strand_id
1 'polypeptide(L)'
;MLLLLSEIRKKLLWTWLLLAAPTLLLLTVQEFNNVFTKAEAEPWIWACFNLLPGFILLLLAAILNLNAGKHIWRPVFRVIWVITAVYLLWVLLTALGLRARPEAQTLIAYFQQAWYRPALFQVLLLGVFGLLFFRRNTVLAPNEKIVGEHAVKVLEQAKQAGNLPRASALEFFTLGKYLEMFAFLKTHFAEKDRQVLNDLALLENQFNENRRQLALGVAEPKAAQREYNRIALALLGVIEKM
;
A
#
# COMPACT_ATOMS: atom_id res chain seq x y z
N MET A 1 7.52 10.06 7.10
CA MET A 1 6.08 10.40 7.09
C MET A 1 5.36 9.75 5.90
N LEU A 2 6.11 9.32 4.89
CA LEU A 2 5.67 8.45 3.82
C LEU A 2 5.97 6.99 4.18
N LEU A 3 5.26 6.06 3.54
CA LEU A 3 5.51 4.64 3.63
C LEU A 3 5.63 4.08 2.21
N LEU A 4 6.60 3.20 2.02
CA LEU A 4 6.74 2.43 0.80
C LEU A 4 5.55 1.48 0.62
N LEU A 5 5.08 1.35 -0.62
CA LEU A 5 3.99 0.44 -0.95
C LEU A 5 4.33 -1.02 -0.61
N SER A 6 5.60 -1.42 -0.71
CA SER A 6 6.09 -2.74 -0.28
C SER A 6 5.80 -3.01 1.21
N GLU A 7 6.10 -2.05 2.08
CA GLU A 7 5.82 -2.17 3.52
C GLU A 7 4.31 -2.19 3.80
N ILE A 8 3.55 -1.36 3.08
CA ILE A 8 2.09 -1.29 3.21
C ILE A 8 1.46 -2.63 2.84
N ARG A 9 1.88 -3.24 1.72
CA ARG A 9 1.42 -4.57 1.29
C ARG A 9 1.69 -5.61 2.36
N LYS A 10 2.92 -5.67 2.86
CA LYS A 10 3.31 -6.62 3.90
C LYS A 10 2.44 -6.46 5.15
N LYS A 11 2.22 -5.23 5.63
CA LYS A 11 1.39 -4.96 6.81
C LYS A 11 -0.08 -5.33 6.58
N LEU A 12 -0.65 -4.98 5.44
CA LEU A 12 -2.05 -5.33 5.10
C LEU A 12 -2.22 -6.85 4.96
N LEU A 13 -1.29 -7.55 4.31
CA LEU A 13 -1.32 -9.00 4.19
C LEU A 13 -1.24 -9.68 5.56
N TRP A 14 -0.35 -9.25 6.45
CA TRP A 14 -0.27 -9.77 7.81
C TRP A 14 -1.54 -9.51 8.62
N THR A 15 -2.11 -8.31 8.49
CA THR A 15 -3.39 -7.98 9.15
C THR A 15 -4.51 -8.88 8.64
N TRP A 16 -4.54 -9.13 7.33
CA TRP A 16 -5.50 -10.03 6.72
C TRP A 16 -5.38 -11.44 7.27
N LEU A 17 -4.17 -12.01 7.27
CA LEU A 17 -3.90 -13.35 7.78
C LEU A 17 -4.24 -13.47 9.26
N LEU A 18 -3.84 -12.49 10.07
CA LEU A 18 -4.02 -12.52 11.52
C LEU A 18 -5.49 -12.52 11.94
N LEU A 19 -6.37 -11.87 11.17
CA LEU A 19 -7.81 -11.82 11.46
C LEU A 19 -8.64 -12.85 10.66
N ALA A 20 -8.16 -13.27 9.49
CA ALA A 20 -8.79 -14.34 8.71
C ALA A 20 -8.57 -15.72 9.36
N ALA A 21 -7.36 -16.02 9.84
CA ALA A 21 -7.03 -17.31 10.47
C ALA A 21 -7.95 -17.67 11.65
N PRO A 22 -8.20 -16.80 12.65
CA PRO A 22 -9.12 -17.11 13.74
C PRO A 22 -10.57 -17.28 13.26
N THR A 23 -10.97 -16.56 12.20
CA THR A 23 -12.31 -16.74 11.61
C THR A 23 -12.46 -18.15 11.03
N LEU A 24 -11.47 -18.61 10.25
CA LEU A 24 -11.48 -19.96 9.67
C LEU A 24 -11.41 -21.03 10.76
N LEU A 25 -10.52 -20.87 11.75
CA LEU A 25 -10.40 -21.79 12.88
C LEU A 25 -11.73 -21.91 13.64
N LEU A 26 -12.40 -20.79 13.87
CA LEU A 26 -13.70 -20.78 14.53
C LEU A 26 -14.76 -21.54 13.73
N LEU A 27 -14.82 -21.37 12.41
CA LEU A 27 -15.75 -22.12 11.57
C LEU A 27 -15.44 -23.63 11.62
N THR A 28 -14.16 -24.00 11.56
CA THR A 28 -13.74 -25.40 11.71
C THR A 28 -14.16 -25.98 13.07
N VAL A 29 -13.98 -25.24 14.17
CA VAL A 29 -14.42 -25.68 15.51
C VAL A 29 -15.94 -25.79 15.59
N GLN A 30 -16.69 -24.89 14.95
CA GLN A 30 -18.15 -24.96 14.91
C GLN A 30 -18.66 -26.17 14.10
N GLU A 31 -17.97 -26.50 13.01
CA GLU A 31 -18.25 -27.69 12.19
C GLU A 31 -18.05 -28.97 13.00
N PHE A 32 -16.92 -29.12 13.71
CA PHE A 32 -16.68 -30.28 14.57
C PHE A 32 -17.68 -30.41 15.73
N ASN A 33 -18.25 -29.30 16.19
CA ASN A 33 -19.30 -29.29 17.22
C ASN A 33 -20.72 -29.50 16.66
N ASN A 34 -20.86 -29.88 15.38
CA ASN A 34 -22.14 -30.15 14.72
C ASN A 34 -23.11 -28.94 14.73
N VAL A 35 -22.57 -27.72 14.78
CA VAL A 35 -23.39 -26.49 14.70
C VAL A 35 -24.06 -26.38 13.32
N PHE A 36 -23.48 -26.97 12.28
CA PHE A 36 -23.92 -26.84 10.88
C PHE A 36 -24.75 -28.01 10.34
N THR A 37 -25.34 -28.84 11.21
CA THR A 37 -26.07 -30.12 10.93
C THR A 37 -27.04 -30.18 9.75
N LYS A 38 -27.39 -29.06 9.10
CA LYS A 38 -28.27 -29.01 7.92
C LYS A 38 -27.79 -28.08 6.79
N ALA A 39 -26.65 -27.41 6.94
CA ALA A 39 -26.15 -26.42 5.98
C ALA A 39 -24.63 -26.20 6.13
N GLU A 40 -23.84 -27.27 5.99
CA GLU A 40 -22.37 -27.24 6.15
C GLU A 40 -21.67 -26.35 5.11
N ALA A 41 -22.19 -26.29 3.88
CA ALA A 41 -21.57 -25.51 2.81
C ALA A 41 -21.74 -23.98 2.96
N GLU A 42 -22.84 -23.52 3.56
CA GLU A 42 -23.21 -22.09 3.59
C GLU A 42 -22.19 -21.23 4.37
N PRO A 43 -21.73 -21.60 5.59
CA PRO A 43 -20.69 -20.88 6.31
C PRO A 43 -19.37 -20.78 5.54
N TRP A 44 -18.97 -21.86 4.87
CA TRP A 44 -17.73 -21.92 4.10
C TRP A 44 -17.80 -21.05 2.84
N ILE A 45 -18.92 -21.10 2.12
CA ILE A 45 -19.16 -20.24 0.96
C ILE A 45 -19.15 -18.75 1.38
N TRP A 46 -19.82 -18.41 2.48
CA TRP A 46 -19.81 -17.06 3.04
C TRP A 46 -18.40 -16.61 3.45
N ALA A 47 -17.62 -17.47 4.12
CA ALA A 47 -16.26 -17.16 4.53
C ALA A 47 -15.33 -16.95 3.33
N CYS A 48 -15.40 -17.85 2.34
CA CYS A 48 -14.67 -17.71 1.08
C CYS A 48 -15.04 -16.41 0.37
N PHE A 49 -16.33 -16.08 0.27
CA PHE A 49 -16.76 -14.85 -0.36
C PHE A 49 -16.16 -13.61 0.32
N ASN A 50 -16.13 -13.56 1.66
CA ASN A 50 -15.69 -12.37 2.41
C ASN A 50 -14.16 -12.27 2.58
N LEU A 51 -13.44 -13.38 2.66
CA LEU A 51 -12.01 -13.41 2.99
C LEU A 51 -11.12 -13.59 1.75
N LEU A 52 -11.57 -14.32 0.74
CA LEU A 52 -10.73 -14.80 -0.35
C LEU A 52 -10.42 -13.70 -1.39
N PRO A 53 -11.37 -12.85 -1.84
CA PRO A 53 -11.09 -11.81 -2.84
C PRO A 53 -10.02 -10.81 -2.39
N GLY A 54 -10.08 -10.34 -1.14
CA GLY A 54 -9.10 -9.41 -0.59
C GLY A 54 -7.73 -10.05 -0.41
N PHE A 55 -7.70 -11.32 0.02
CA PHE A 55 -6.48 -12.10 0.10
C PHE A 55 -5.80 -12.26 -1.26
N ILE A 56 -6.54 -12.68 -2.30
CA ILE A 56 -6.01 -12.80 -3.67
C ILE A 56 -5.46 -11.46 -4.15
N LEU A 57 -6.18 -10.36 -3.96
CA LEU A 57 -5.72 -9.04 -4.39
C LEU A 57 -4.42 -8.63 -3.72
N LEU A 58 -4.30 -8.84 -2.40
CA LEU A 58 -3.07 -8.56 -1.65
C LEU A 58 -1.92 -9.49 -2.06
N LEU A 59 -2.21 -10.77 -2.32
CA LEU A 59 -1.23 -11.75 -2.75
C LEU A 59 -0.70 -11.44 -4.15
N LEU A 60 -1.58 -11.15 -5.11
CA LEU A 60 -1.22 -10.70 -6.46
C LEU A 60 -0.40 -9.41 -6.39
N ALA A 61 -0.81 -8.45 -5.57
CA ALA A 61 -0.06 -7.23 -5.35
C ALA A 61 1.34 -7.49 -4.75
N ALA A 62 1.50 -8.52 -3.91
CA ALA A 62 2.79 -8.91 -3.36
C ALA A 62 3.67 -9.62 -4.41
N ILE A 63 3.12 -10.58 -5.16
CA ILE A 63 3.84 -11.38 -6.17
C ILE A 63 4.30 -10.52 -7.34
N LEU A 64 3.39 -9.72 -7.92
CA LEU A 64 3.70 -8.93 -9.11
C LEU A 64 4.66 -7.77 -8.80
N ASN A 65 4.85 -7.45 -7.52
CA ASN A 65 5.67 -6.35 -7.02
C ASN A 65 5.47 -5.01 -7.76
N LEU A 66 4.29 -4.78 -8.34
CA LEU A 66 4.03 -3.61 -9.16
C LEU A 66 4.21 -2.33 -8.34
N ASN A 67 4.93 -1.36 -8.91
CA ASN A 67 5.12 -0.03 -8.33
C ASN A 67 5.76 -0.02 -6.93
N ALA A 68 6.77 -0.87 -6.69
CA ALA A 68 7.44 -1.01 -5.38
C ALA A 68 7.98 0.32 -4.79
N GLY A 69 8.42 1.26 -5.63
CA GLY A 69 8.91 2.59 -5.23
C GLY A 69 7.82 3.64 -5.00
N LYS A 70 6.54 3.26 -5.09
CA LYS A 70 5.41 4.17 -4.84
C LYS A 70 5.32 4.48 -3.35
N HIS A 71 5.23 5.76 -3.03
CA HIS A 71 5.10 6.25 -1.66
C HIS A 71 3.67 6.69 -1.38
N ILE A 72 3.17 6.36 -0.19
CA ILE A 72 1.85 6.79 0.28
C ILE A 72 2.01 7.52 1.60
N TRP A 73 1.17 8.52 1.81
CA TRP A 73 1.13 9.27 3.06
C TRP A 73 0.66 8.40 4.23
N ARG A 74 1.39 8.42 5.35
CA ARG A 74 1.13 7.52 6.49
C ARG A 74 -0.27 7.63 7.11
N PRO A 75 -0.91 8.81 7.21
CA PRO A 75 -2.30 8.93 7.67
C PRO A 75 -3.29 8.19 6.76
N VAL A 76 -3.12 8.30 5.44
CA VAL A 76 -3.94 7.56 4.46
C VAL A 76 -3.80 6.06 4.69
N PHE A 77 -2.57 5.57 4.84
CA PHE A 77 -2.33 4.17 5.16
C PHE A 77 -3.01 3.76 6.48
N ARG A 78 -2.91 4.56 7.55
CA ARG A 78 -3.56 4.27 8.84
C ARG A 78 -5.08 4.11 8.67
N VAL A 79 -5.72 5.00 7.91
CA VAL A 79 -7.16 4.92 7.64
C VAL A 79 -7.49 3.62 6.91
N ILE A 80 -6.76 3.28 5.83
CA ILE A 80 -6.97 2.03 5.08
C ILE A 80 -6.77 0.81 5.98
N TRP A 81 -5.72 0.82 6.79
CA TRP A 81 -5.39 -0.28 7.70
C TRP A 81 -6.46 -0.47 8.78
N VAL A 82 -6.93 0.60 9.40
CA VAL A 82 -8.02 0.55 10.40
C VAL A 82 -9.31 0.07 9.77
N ILE A 83 -9.68 0.57 8.59
CA ILE A 83 -10.90 0.11 7.88
C ILE A 83 -10.80 -1.39 7.55
N THR A 84 -9.62 -1.84 7.11
CA THR A 84 -9.37 -3.28 6.86
C THR A 84 -9.53 -4.11 8.13
N ALA A 85 -8.95 -3.66 9.24
CA ALA A 85 -9.06 -4.34 10.52
C ALA A 85 -10.51 -4.38 11.04
N VAL A 86 -11.25 -3.26 10.95
CA VAL A 86 -12.66 -3.18 11.34
C VAL A 86 -13.53 -4.10 10.48
N TYR A 87 -13.29 -4.15 9.17
CA TYR A 87 -13.99 -5.08 8.27
C TYR A 87 -13.75 -6.54 8.68
N LEU A 88 -12.49 -6.93 8.89
CA LEU A 88 -12.16 -8.31 9.27
C LEU A 88 -12.67 -8.68 10.67
N LEU A 89 -12.62 -7.74 11.62
CA LEU A 89 -13.25 -7.90 12.93
C LEU A 89 -14.75 -8.08 12.81
N TRP A 90 -15.41 -7.34 11.92
CA TRP A 90 -16.84 -7.51 11.66
C TRP A 90 -17.15 -8.91 11.12
N VAL A 91 -16.35 -9.41 10.17
CA VAL A 91 -16.47 -10.78 9.65
C VAL A 91 -16.29 -11.79 10.79
N LEU A 92 -15.27 -11.64 11.62
CA LEU A 92 -15.03 -12.51 12.77
C LEU A 92 -16.21 -12.48 13.77
N LEU A 93 -16.71 -11.30 14.13
CA LEU A 93 -17.86 -11.13 15.02
C LEU A 93 -19.13 -11.74 14.41
N THR A 94 -19.30 -11.65 13.09
CA THR A 94 -20.40 -12.28 12.37
C THR A 94 -20.29 -13.81 12.44
N ALA A 95 -19.09 -14.38 12.40
CA ALA A 95 -18.89 -15.81 12.60
C ALA A 95 -19.12 -16.24 14.08
N LEU A 96 -18.72 -15.41 15.06
CA LEU A 96 -18.99 -15.64 16.48
C LEU A 96 -20.49 -15.63 16.81
N GLY A 97 -21.24 -14.72 16.16
CA GLY A 97 -22.69 -14.57 16.35
C GLY A 97 -23.52 -15.81 15.99
N LEU A 98 -22.96 -16.78 15.27
CA LEU A 98 -23.60 -18.07 14.99
C LEU A 98 -23.88 -18.87 16.27
N ARG A 99 -22.99 -18.80 17.26
CA ARG A 99 -23.11 -19.59 18.51
C ARG A 99 -24.10 -19.01 19.51
N ALA A 100 -24.38 -17.70 19.43
CA ALA A 100 -25.24 -17.00 20.36
C ALA A 100 -26.73 -16.98 19.93
N ARG A 101 -27.10 -17.76 18.91
CA ARG A 101 -28.44 -17.69 18.32
C ARG A 101 -29.47 -18.52 19.09
N PRO A 102 -30.67 -17.95 19.34
CA PRO A 102 -31.81 -18.72 19.80
C PRO A 102 -32.32 -19.65 18.68
N GLU A 103 -32.84 -20.81 19.06
CA GLU A 103 -33.27 -21.93 18.19
C GLU A 103 -34.28 -21.55 17.09
N ALA A 104 -34.91 -20.37 17.18
CA ALA A 104 -35.96 -19.91 16.28
C ALA A 104 -35.47 -19.44 14.88
N GLN A 105 -34.19 -19.16 14.67
CA GLN A 105 -33.67 -18.75 13.35
C GLN A 105 -32.94 -19.90 12.66
N THR A 106 -33.40 -20.25 11.46
CA THR A 106 -32.67 -21.21 10.61
C THR A 106 -31.31 -20.63 10.21
N LEU A 107 -30.31 -21.51 10.11
CA LEU A 107 -28.94 -21.16 9.71
C LEU A 107 -28.90 -20.42 8.36
N ILE A 108 -29.80 -20.78 7.45
CA ILE A 108 -29.93 -20.15 6.13
C ILE A 108 -30.40 -18.69 6.25
N ALA A 109 -31.39 -18.40 7.10
CA ALA A 109 -31.85 -17.04 7.34
C ALA A 109 -30.76 -16.18 8.03
N TYR A 110 -29.84 -16.80 8.80
CA TYR A 110 -28.62 -16.13 9.30
C TYR A 110 -27.83 -15.56 8.14
N PHE A 111 -27.40 -16.47 7.27
CA PHE A 111 -26.42 -16.12 6.26
C PHE A 111 -27.01 -15.15 5.26
N GLN A 112 -28.28 -15.30 4.86
CA GLN A 112 -28.96 -14.33 3.98
C GLN A 112 -28.84 -12.88 4.46
N GLN A 113 -28.93 -12.63 5.77
CA GLN A 113 -28.72 -11.28 6.32
C GLN A 113 -27.24 -10.91 6.45
N ALA A 114 -26.39 -11.90 6.76
CA ALA A 114 -24.95 -11.75 6.90
C ALA A 114 -24.23 -11.54 5.56
N TRP A 115 -24.85 -11.83 4.41
CA TRP A 115 -24.31 -11.59 3.08
C TRP A 115 -24.26 -10.09 2.74
N TYR A 116 -25.35 -9.36 2.96
CA TYR A 116 -25.46 -7.97 2.49
C TYR A 116 -24.59 -6.97 3.28
N ARG A 117 -24.46 -7.17 4.59
CA ARG A 117 -23.78 -6.21 5.48
C ARG A 117 -22.27 -6.05 5.19
N PRO A 118 -21.46 -7.12 5.11
CA PRO A 118 -20.04 -6.99 4.82
C PRO A 118 -19.76 -6.76 3.33
N ALA A 119 -20.64 -7.18 2.41
CA ALA A 119 -20.40 -7.08 0.96
C ALA A 119 -20.15 -5.64 0.49
N LEU A 120 -20.91 -4.64 0.99
CA LEU A 120 -20.70 -3.24 0.60
C LEU A 120 -19.30 -2.74 0.98
N PHE A 121 -18.87 -3.03 2.22
CA PHE A 121 -17.54 -2.67 2.71
C PHE A 121 -16.46 -3.41 1.95
N GLN A 122 -16.69 -4.68 1.63
CA GLN A 122 -15.77 -5.49 0.85
C GLN A 122 -15.54 -4.87 -0.53
N VAL A 123 -16.60 -4.53 -1.28
CA VAL A 123 -16.48 -3.93 -2.61
C VAL A 123 -15.68 -2.63 -2.56
N LEU A 124 -15.96 -1.76 -1.58
CA LEU A 124 -15.21 -0.52 -1.39
C LEU A 124 -13.73 -0.79 -1.08
N LEU A 125 -13.45 -1.76 -0.21
CA LEU A 125 -12.10 -2.11 0.19
C LEU A 125 -11.28 -2.72 -0.96
N LEU A 126 -11.89 -3.59 -1.77
CA LEU A 126 -11.29 -4.15 -2.98
C LEU A 126 -11.02 -3.04 -4.00
N GLY A 127 -11.93 -2.08 -4.15
CA GLY A 127 -11.74 -0.90 -5.00
C GLY A 127 -10.54 -0.06 -4.55
N VAL A 128 -10.42 0.19 -3.24
CA VAL A 128 -9.26 0.90 -2.66
C VAL A 128 -7.96 0.13 -2.93
N PHE A 129 -7.93 -1.19 -2.72
CA PHE A 129 -6.75 -2.01 -2.99
C PHE A 129 -6.37 -2.00 -4.48
N GLY A 130 -7.35 -2.10 -5.37
CA GLY A 130 -7.16 -1.97 -6.82
C GLY A 130 -6.50 -0.64 -7.19
N LEU A 131 -7.02 0.47 -6.66
CA LEU A 131 -6.45 1.79 -6.88
C LEU A 131 -5.06 1.97 -6.26
N LEU A 132 -4.82 1.35 -5.10
CA LEU A 132 -3.55 1.49 -4.39
C LEU A 132 -2.41 0.77 -5.12
N PHE A 133 -2.64 -0.49 -5.50
CA PHE A 133 -1.61 -1.40 -5.99
C PHE A 133 -1.49 -1.46 -7.51
N PHE A 134 -2.61 -1.39 -8.24
CA PHE A 134 -2.64 -1.64 -9.68
C PHE A 134 -2.68 -0.35 -10.52
N ARG A 135 -3.10 0.78 -9.94
CA ARG A 135 -3.04 2.07 -10.64
C ARG A 135 -1.62 2.63 -10.64
N ARG A 136 -1.08 2.88 -11.84
CA ARG A 136 0.27 3.44 -12.07
C ARG A 136 0.47 4.80 -11.40
N ASN A 137 -0.52 5.68 -11.48
CA ASN A 137 -0.46 7.01 -10.86
C ASN A 137 -1.04 7.00 -9.44
N THR A 138 -0.31 7.57 -8.48
CA THR A 138 -0.80 7.85 -7.12
C THR A 138 -1.88 8.93 -7.18
N VAL A 139 -3.14 8.55 -6.96
CA VAL A 139 -4.22 9.53 -6.74
C VAL A 139 -3.97 10.34 -5.45
N LEU A 140 -3.28 9.73 -4.49
CA LEU A 140 -2.94 10.30 -3.18
C LEU A 140 -1.44 10.59 -3.08
N ALA A 141 -0.90 11.29 -4.08
CA ALA A 141 0.50 11.71 -4.08
C ALA A 141 0.74 12.73 -2.94
N PRO A 142 1.84 12.59 -2.17
CA PRO A 142 2.19 13.56 -1.15
C PRO A 142 2.58 14.91 -1.77
N ASN A 143 2.33 15.99 -1.03
CA ASN A 143 2.73 17.33 -1.44
C ASN A 143 4.25 17.57 -1.22
N GLU A 144 4.77 18.63 -1.81
CA GLU A 144 6.20 19.00 -1.73
C GLU A 144 6.68 19.16 -0.28
N LYS A 145 5.87 19.79 0.57
CA LYS A 145 6.18 19.98 2.00
C LYS A 145 6.41 18.65 2.72
N ILE A 146 5.54 17.67 2.52
CA ILE A 146 5.64 16.33 3.11
C ILE A 146 6.86 15.59 2.57
N VAL A 147 7.18 15.76 1.29
CA VAL A 147 8.36 15.15 0.65
C VAL A 147 9.65 15.74 1.23
N GLY A 148 9.73 17.07 1.38
CA GLY A 148 10.85 17.76 2.02
C GLY A 148 11.04 17.37 3.48
N GLU A 149 9.97 17.40 4.28
CA GLU A 149 10.00 16.95 5.68
C GLU A 149 10.44 15.48 5.82
N HIS A 150 10.04 14.62 4.86
CA HIS A 150 10.51 13.24 4.83
C HIS A 150 12.01 13.16 4.59
N ALA A 151 12.52 13.86 3.59
CA ALA A 151 13.93 13.83 3.23
C ALA A 151 14.83 14.31 4.36
N VAL A 152 14.45 15.39 5.06
CA VAL A 152 15.19 15.89 6.24
C VAL A 152 15.25 14.84 7.34
N LYS A 153 14.14 14.17 7.63
CA LYS A 153 14.11 13.13 8.67
C LYS A 153 14.96 11.91 8.30
N VAL A 154 14.89 11.46 7.04
CA VAL A 154 15.71 10.32 6.58
C VAL A 154 17.19 10.71 6.55
N LEU A 155 17.51 11.96 6.26
CA LEU A 155 18.88 12.48 6.32
C LEU A 155 19.45 12.39 7.74
N GLU A 156 18.70 12.85 8.74
CA GLU A 156 19.11 12.73 10.15
C GLU A 156 19.34 11.28 10.55
N GLN A 157 18.45 10.37 10.13
CA GLN A 157 18.60 8.93 10.39
C GLN A 157 19.84 8.34 9.70
N ALA A 158 20.11 8.73 8.45
CA ALA A 158 21.29 8.27 7.72
C ALA A 158 22.59 8.77 8.34
N LYS A 159 22.62 10.03 8.80
CA LYS A 159 23.75 10.60 9.56
C LYS A 159 23.99 9.85 10.86
N GLN A 160 22.94 9.57 11.62
CA GLN A 160 23.03 8.79 12.87
C GLN A 160 23.49 7.35 12.63
N ALA A 161 23.08 6.74 11.51
CA ALA A 161 23.47 5.38 11.14
C ALA A 161 24.88 5.29 10.49
N GLY A 162 25.54 6.42 10.25
CA GLY A 162 26.87 6.45 9.61
C GLY A 162 26.88 6.10 8.12
N ASN A 163 25.72 6.04 7.45
CA ASN A 163 25.64 5.78 6.01
C ASN A 163 25.91 7.08 5.23
N LEU A 164 27.20 7.40 5.07
CA LEU A 164 27.66 8.63 4.40
C LEU A 164 27.15 8.78 2.96
N PRO A 165 27.18 7.74 2.09
CA PRO A 165 26.66 7.86 0.72
C PRO A 165 25.18 8.24 0.68
N ARG A 166 24.36 7.62 1.54
CA ARG A 166 22.93 7.91 1.63
C ARG A 166 22.68 9.30 2.20
N ALA A 167 23.47 9.72 3.20
CA ALA A 167 23.38 11.07 3.75
C ALA A 167 23.72 12.14 2.70
N SER A 168 24.82 12.00 1.95
CA SER A 168 25.18 12.95 0.89
C SER A 168 24.10 13.08 -0.18
N ALA A 169 23.50 11.97 -0.63
CA ALA A 169 22.42 12.01 -1.60
C ALA A 169 21.17 12.75 -1.08
N LEU A 170 20.83 12.55 0.20
CA LEU A 170 19.72 13.25 0.85
C LEU A 170 20.03 14.73 1.09
N GLU A 171 21.29 15.11 1.31
CA GLU A 171 21.68 16.52 1.40
C GLU A 171 21.43 17.24 0.07
N PHE A 172 21.89 16.67 -1.07
CA PHE A 172 21.60 17.24 -2.38
C PHE A 172 20.10 17.37 -2.64
N PHE A 173 19.30 16.41 -2.19
CA PHE A 173 17.85 16.46 -2.26
C PHE A 173 17.26 17.62 -1.45
N THR A 174 17.64 17.75 -0.17
CA THR A 174 17.12 18.81 0.72
C THR A 174 17.53 20.21 0.30
N LEU A 175 18.68 20.35 -0.36
CA LEU A 175 19.18 21.61 -0.90
C LEU A 175 18.59 21.95 -2.28
N GLY A 176 17.72 21.09 -2.84
CA GLY A 176 17.11 21.29 -4.15
C GLY A 176 18.08 21.15 -5.33
N LYS A 177 19.26 20.56 -5.10
CA LYS A 177 20.32 20.39 -6.09
C LYS A 177 20.17 19.09 -6.88
N TYR A 178 19.04 18.93 -7.56
CA TYR A 178 18.66 17.69 -8.23
C TYR A 178 19.66 17.22 -9.29
N LEU A 179 20.28 18.13 -10.06
CA LEU A 179 21.27 17.77 -11.09
C LEU A 179 22.55 17.18 -10.47
N GLU A 180 23.05 17.77 -9.39
CA GLU A 180 24.20 17.26 -8.64
C GLU A 180 23.88 15.90 -8.01
N MET A 181 22.65 15.73 -7.53
CA MET A 181 22.15 14.45 -7.02
C MET A 181 22.10 13.36 -8.10
N PHE A 182 21.62 13.66 -9.31
CA PHE A 182 21.61 12.71 -10.43
C PHE A 182 23.03 12.25 -10.78
N ALA A 183 23.98 13.19 -10.85
CA ALA A 183 25.38 12.87 -11.11
C ALA A 183 25.94 11.95 -10.00
N PHE A 184 25.73 12.31 -8.73
CA PHE A 184 26.19 11.52 -7.59
C PHE A 184 25.61 10.10 -7.58
N LEU A 185 24.30 9.95 -7.81
CA LEU A 185 23.63 8.65 -7.85
C LEU A 185 24.12 7.80 -9.02
N LYS A 186 24.32 8.39 -10.20
CA LYS A 186 24.89 7.67 -11.35
C LYS A 186 26.29 7.16 -11.07
N THR A 187 27.15 7.96 -10.44
CA THR A 187 28.49 7.50 -10.05
C THR A 187 28.42 6.36 -9.03
N HIS A 188 27.51 6.42 -8.06
CA HIS A 188 27.38 5.37 -7.05
C HIS A 188 26.86 4.04 -7.61
N PHE A 189 25.91 4.08 -8.56
CA PHE A 189 25.30 2.89 -9.15
C PHE A 189 25.95 2.44 -10.47
N ALA A 190 26.96 3.16 -10.98
CA ALA A 190 27.63 2.94 -12.27
C ALA A 190 28.01 1.47 -12.52
N GLU A 191 28.49 0.79 -11.47
CA GLU A 191 28.99 -0.59 -11.55
C GLU A 191 28.08 -1.60 -10.83
N LYS A 192 27.05 -1.13 -10.10
CA LYS A 192 26.25 -1.97 -9.22
C LYS A 192 24.93 -2.42 -9.84
N ASP A 193 24.27 -1.56 -10.61
CA ASP A 193 22.93 -1.86 -11.14
C ASP A 193 22.62 -1.06 -12.42
N ARG A 194 22.70 -1.75 -13.57
CA ARG A 194 22.38 -1.15 -14.88
C ARG A 194 20.92 -0.71 -15.01
N GLN A 195 20.00 -1.36 -14.29
CA GLN A 195 18.59 -1.00 -14.36
C GLN A 195 18.33 0.33 -13.64
N VAL A 196 18.96 0.53 -12.47
CA VAL A 196 18.88 1.79 -11.73
C VAL A 196 19.48 2.95 -12.53
N LEU A 197 20.56 2.72 -13.28
CA LEU A 197 21.15 3.76 -14.15
C LEU A 197 20.19 4.21 -15.27
N ASN A 198 19.49 3.25 -15.90
CA ASN A 198 18.49 3.56 -16.93
C ASN A 198 17.31 4.33 -16.34
N ASP A 199 16.84 3.93 -15.15
CA ASP A 199 15.77 4.64 -14.43
C ASP A 199 16.21 6.07 -14.06
N LEU A 200 17.45 6.26 -13.60
CA LEU A 200 18.01 7.58 -13.29
C LEU A 200 18.13 8.47 -14.52
N ALA A 201 18.58 7.94 -15.66
CA ALA A 201 18.67 8.69 -16.91
C ALA A 201 17.28 9.13 -17.42
N LEU A 202 16.29 8.26 -17.30
CA LEU A 202 14.91 8.56 -17.66
C LEU A 202 14.31 9.64 -16.75
N LEU A 203 14.55 9.56 -15.43
CA LEU A 203 14.11 10.56 -14.47
C LEU A 203 14.77 11.93 -14.69
N GLU A 204 16.06 11.95 -15.03
CA GLU A 204 16.79 13.19 -15.34
C GLU A 204 16.24 13.86 -16.61
N ASN A 205 15.97 13.08 -17.66
CA ASN A 205 15.37 13.59 -18.88
C ASN A 205 13.98 14.21 -18.60
N GLN A 206 13.14 13.51 -17.82
CA GLN A 206 11.83 14.03 -17.42
C GLN A 206 11.96 15.32 -16.58
N PHE A 207 12.93 15.39 -15.68
CA PHE A 207 13.19 16.58 -14.87
C PHE A 207 13.57 17.78 -15.74
N ASN A 208 14.49 17.58 -16.69
CA ASN A 208 14.97 18.63 -17.59
C ASN A 208 13.86 19.09 -18.54
N GLU A 209 13.06 18.16 -19.06
CA GLU A 209 11.94 18.48 -19.93
C GLU A 209 10.87 19.29 -19.19
N ASN A 210 10.50 18.88 -17.98
CA ASN A 210 9.51 19.59 -17.16
C ASN A 210 10.01 21.01 -16.79
N ARG A 211 11.30 21.14 -16.46
CA ARG A 211 11.94 22.44 -16.22
C ARG A 211 11.91 23.34 -17.45
N ARG A 212 12.17 22.78 -18.62
CA ARG A 212 12.11 23.50 -19.90
C ARG A 212 10.69 23.93 -20.23
N GLN A 213 9.70 23.05 -20.10
CA GLN A 213 8.30 23.36 -20.37
C GLN A 213 7.76 24.47 -19.45
N LEU A 214 8.16 24.47 -18.17
CA LEU A 214 7.81 25.51 -17.21
C LEU A 214 8.51 26.84 -17.55
N ALA A 215 9.78 26.81 -17.94
CA ALA A 215 10.51 27.99 -18.39
C ALA A 215 9.93 28.60 -19.68
N LEU A 216 9.36 27.77 -20.56
CA LEU A 216 8.69 28.19 -21.79
C LEU A 216 7.24 28.64 -21.56
N GLY A 217 6.70 28.53 -20.33
CA GLY A 217 5.31 28.87 -20.01
C GLY A 217 4.27 27.93 -20.64
N VAL A 218 4.69 26.77 -21.15
CA VAL A 218 3.82 25.80 -21.84
C VAL A 218 3.06 24.91 -20.85
N ALA A 219 3.66 24.65 -19.69
CA ALA A 219 3.06 23.81 -18.65
C ALA A 219 2.35 24.64 -17.58
N GLU A 220 1.15 24.19 -17.17
CA GLU A 220 0.50 24.74 -15.98
C GLU A 220 1.36 24.49 -14.73
N PRO A 221 1.61 25.50 -13.87
CA PRO A 221 2.45 25.37 -12.69
C PRO A 221 2.03 24.22 -11.76
N LYS A 222 0.72 23.99 -11.62
CA LYS A 222 0.17 22.90 -10.80
C LYS A 222 0.46 21.51 -11.38
N ALA A 223 0.44 21.37 -12.70
CA ALA A 223 0.75 20.10 -13.36
C ALA A 223 2.25 19.79 -13.28
N ALA A 224 3.09 20.80 -13.55
CA ALA A 224 4.54 20.68 -13.41
C ALA A 224 4.97 20.32 -11.99
N GLN A 225 4.34 20.91 -10.96
CA GLN A 225 4.61 20.59 -9.56
C GLN A 225 4.30 19.13 -9.21
N ARG A 226 3.22 18.55 -9.77
CA ARG A 226 2.89 17.14 -9.57
C ARG A 226 3.99 16.23 -10.14
N GLU A 227 4.50 16.56 -11.32
CA GLU A 227 5.58 15.78 -11.92
C GLU A 227 6.91 15.96 -11.18
N TYR A 228 7.19 17.15 -10.66
CA TYR A 228 8.32 17.34 -9.75
C TYR A 228 8.20 16.48 -8.49
N ASN A 229 7.04 16.46 -7.84
CA ASN A 229 6.82 15.61 -6.68
C ASN A 229 6.96 14.12 -7.04
N ARG A 230 6.50 13.71 -8.22
CA ARG A 230 6.65 12.33 -8.72
C ARG A 230 8.12 11.95 -8.90
N ILE A 231 8.90 12.82 -9.54
CA ILE A 231 10.34 12.62 -9.76
C ILE A 231 11.08 12.60 -8.43
N ALA A 232 10.76 13.52 -7.52
CA ALA A 232 11.34 13.61 -6.19
C ALA A 232 11.10 12.34 -5.36
N LEU A 233 9.89 11.78 -5.40
CA LEU A 233 9.57 10.51 -4.74
C LEU A 233 10.30 9.31 -5.36
N ALA A 234 10.43 9.28 -6.69
CA ALA A 234 11.18 8.23 -7.36
C ALA A 234 12.67 8.27 -6.96
N LEU A 235 13.24 9.47 -6.87
CA LEU A 235 14.61 9.70 -6.44
C LEU A 235 14.83 9.27 -4.99
N LEU A 236 13.92 9.62 -4.07
CA LEU A 236 13.96 9.09 -2.70
C LEU A 236 13.95 7.56 -2.67
N GLY A 237 13.11 6.92 -3.49
CA GLY A 237 13.08 5.46 -3.61
C GLY A 237 14.38 4.84 -4.14
N VAL A 238 15.16 5.55 -4.95
CA VAL A 238 16.49 5.11 -5.39
C VAL A 238 17.51 5.29 -4.25
N ILE A 239 17.47 6.43 -3.56
CA ILE A 239 18.37 6.71 -2.43
C ILE A 239 18.17 5.71 -1.30
N GLU A 240 16.95 5.26 -1.05
CA GLU A 240 16.64 4.25 -0.02
C GLU A 240 17.22 2.86 -0.33
N LYS A 241 17.61 2.58 -1.58
CA LYS A 241 18.29 1.33 -1.97
C LYS A 241 19.80 1.34 -1.70
N MET A 242 20.36 2.48 -1.29
CA MET A 242 21.76 2.62 -0.84
C MET A 242 21.92 2.21 0.62
#